data_AF-A0A2D5XAC4-F1
#
_entry.id   AF-A0A2D5XAC4-F1
#
_cell.length_a   1.000
_cell.length_b   1.000
_cell.length_c   1.000
_cell.angle_alpha   90.00
_cell.angle_beta   90.00
_cell.angle_gamma   90.00
#
_symmetry.space_group_name_H-M   'P 1'
#
loop_
_entity.id
_entity.type
_entity.pdbx_description
1 polymer ?
#
loop_
_entity_poly.entity_id
_entity_poly.type
_entity_poly.pdbx_seq_one_letter_code
_entity_poly.pdbx_strand_id
1 'polypeptide(L)'
;MSEERVPAPPEEIEAKISQLKDKRGSLREERAMLVESVRGMRASASESREKSTSRRKHLNQFHESKKTADTAKKERDEINRAVPPPVSVLEDWSSKSLKKLQGVDNDLTTMPTLSREIREFSRYFELNAAIEIKKKGEIAHTEYVRNIRKMKEVMDTLEAEHPRKEVDEKAGSVIKTEMKEIRKVSKRIEKLDKEIDKIGTDVKDLIKKSREIKDQIKINNAKDRVMSGTTIAADDIALLLEKGGELGDLTGIAPGNKSKSSRSNQSKQKSRKIGVARGGPRKTRLRSER
;
A
#
# COMPACT_ATOMS: atom_id res chain seq x y z
N MET A 1 -4.33 44.50 -43.99
CA MET A 1 -5.34 45.18 -43.17
C MET A 1 -5.39 44.45 -41.85
N SER A 2 -4.54 44.88 -40.91
CA SER A 2 -4.37 44.26 -39.61
C SER A 2 -5.40 44.89 -38.68
N GLU A 3 -6.42 44.13 -38.29
CA GLU A 3 -7.40 44.57 -37.30
C GLU A 3 -6.67 44.94 -36.01
N GLU A 4 -6.67 46.23 -35.70
CA GLU A 4 -6.22 46.80 -34.45
C GLU A 4 -7.16 46.30 -33.36
N ARG A 5 -6.77 45.22 -32.68
CA ARG A 5 -7.49 44.70 -31.51
C ARG A 5 -7.45 45.76 -30.42
N VAL A 6 -8.52 46.55 -30.34
CA VAL A 6 -8.84 47.41 -29.21
C VAL A 6 -8.60 46.61 -27.92
N PRO A 7 -7.76 47.11 -26.99
CA PRO A 7 -7.53 46.42 -25.72
C PRO A 7 -8.87 46.32 -24.99
N ALA A 8 -9.30 45.09 -24.70
CA ALA A 8 -10.55 44.84 -23.99
C ALA A 8 -10.61 45.71 -22.72
N PRO A 9 -11.76 46.33 -22.41
CA PRO A 9 -11.85 47.23 -21.28
C PRO A 9 -11.49 46.48 -19.99
N PRO A 10 -10.82 47.14 -19.03
CA PRO A 10 -10.31 46.50 -17.82
C PRO A 10 -11.42 45.82 -17.00
N GLU A 11 -12.64 46.33 -17.07
CA GLU A 11 -13.84 45.79 -16.42
C GLU A 11 -14.24 44.41 -16.95
N GLU A 12 -14.10 44.16 -18.26
CA GLU A 12 -14.38 42.84 -18.84
C GLU A 12 -13.38 41.78 -18.38
N ILE A 13 -12.13 42.18 -18.15
CA ILE A 13 -11.08 41.28 -17.65
C ILE A 13 -11.34 40.92 -16.19
N GLU A 14 -11.80 41.89 -15.39
CA GLU A 14 -12.18 41.67 -14.00
C GLU A 14 -13.42 40.78 -13.88
N ALA A 15 -14.43 40.99 -14.73
CA ALA A 15 -15.61 40.13 -14.80
C ALA A 15 -15.22 38.69 -15.17
N LYS A 16 -14.33 38.49 -16.16
CA LYS A 16 -13.79 37.17 -16.53
C LYS A 16 -13.00 36.52 -15.39
N ILE A 17 -12.22 37.31 -14.64
CA ILE A 17 -11.51 36.81 -13.45
C ILE A 17 -12.49 36.34 -12.38
N SER A 18 -13.58 37.09 -12.13
CA SER A 18 -14.60 36.69 -11.16
C SER A 18 -15.27 35.39 -11.57
N GLN A 19 -15.76 35.30 -12.81
CA GLN A 19 -16.41 34.10 -13.34
C GLN A 19 -15.51 32.85 -13.25
N LEU A 20 -14.21 33.00 -13.55
CA LEU A 20 -13.25 31.91 -13.42
C LEU A 20 -12.98 31.52 -11.97
N LYS A 21 -12.98 32.48 -11.03
CA LYS A 21 -12.85 32.19 -9.60
C LYS A 21 -14.07 31.44 -9.07
N ASP A 22 -15.27 31.84 -9.47
CA ASP A 22 -16.52 31.18 -9.06
C ASP A 22 -16.59 29.76 -9.60
N LYS A 23 -16.27 29.57 -10.89
CA LYS A 23 -16.14 28.24 -11.51
C LYS A 23 -15.07 27.38 -10.82
N ARG A 24 -13.96 27.98 -10.38
CA ARG A 24 -12.93 27.26 -9.61
C ARG A 24 -13.44 26.88 -8.21
N GLY A 25 -14.29 27.70 -7.60
CA GLY A 25 -14.97 27.40 -6.35
C GLY A 25 -15.89 26.19 -6.48
N SER A 26 -16.79 26.21 -7.47
CA SER A 26 -17.73 25.11 -7.71
C SER A 26 -17.02 23.78 -8.00
N LEU A 27 -15.93 23.80 -8.79
CA LEU A 27 -15.13 22.59 -9.05
C LEU A 27 -14.44 22.05 -7.79
N ARG A 28 -14.06 22.91 -6.85
CA ARG A 28 -13.50 22.50 -5.55
C ARG A 28 -14.55 21.84 -4.67
N GLU A 29 -15.78 22.34 -4.69
CA GLU A 29 -16.91 21.75 -3.99
C GLU A 29 -17.27 20.37 -4.58
N GLU A 30 -17.39 20.27 -5.92
CA GLU A 30 -17.60 18.97 -6.60
C GLU A 30 -16.49 17.98 -6.24
N ARG A 31 -15.23 18.43 -6.26
CA ARG A 31 -14.09 17.61 -5.84
C ARG A 31 -14.22 17.16 -4.38
N ALA A 32 -14.59 18.04 -3.46
CA ALA A 32 -14.73 17.70 -2.05
C ALA A 32 -15.80 16.61 -1.85
N MET A 33 -16.95 16.74 -2.53
CA MET A 33 -18.03 15.74 -2.50
C MET A 33 -17.58 14.38 -3.04
N LEU A 34 -16.86 14.36 -4.17
CA LEU A 34 -16.34 13.11 -4.75
C LEU A 34 -15.28 12.45 -3.87
N VAL A 35 -14.42 13.25 -3.22
CA VAL A 35 -13.42 12.74 -2.27
C VAL A 35 -14.10 12.11 -1.07
N GLU A 36 -15.14 12.74 -0.53
CA GLU A 36 -15.89 12.20 0.61
C GLU A 36 -16.62 10.90 0.24
N SER A 37 -17.24 10.85 -0.93
CA SER A 37 -17.82 9.63 -1.48
C SER A 37 -16.77 8.50 -1.62
N VAL A 38 -15.57 8.80 -2.12
CA VAL A 38 -14.48 7.82 -2.22
C VAL A 38 -13.99 7.35 -0.85
N ARG A 39 -13.94 8.23 0.15
CA ARG A 39 -13.60 7.86 1.53
C ARG A 39 -14.62 6.89 2.10
N GLY A 40 -15.92 7.19 1.96
CA GLY A 40 -17.00 6.30 2.37
C GLY A 40 -16.92 4.93 1.69
N MET A 41 -16.84 4.89 0.36
CA MET A 41 -16.72 3.63 -0.40
C MET A 41 -15.48 2.81 0.02
N ARG A 42 -14.35 3.46 0.31
CA ARG A 42 -13.14 2.76 0.78
C ARG A 42 -13.31 2.19 2.19
N ALA A 43 -13.99 2.90 3.09
CA ALA A 43 -14.25 2.42 4.45
C ALA A 43 -15.11 1.15 4.44
N SER A 44 -16.23 1.16 3.70
CA SER A 44 -17.09 -0.02 3.55
C SER A 44 -16.36 -1.19 2.88
N ALA A 45 -15.50 -0.91 1.89
CA ALA A 45 -14.71 -1.94 1.24
C ALA A 45 -13.55 -2.48 2.10
N SER A 46 -13.04 -1.73 3.08
CA SER A 46 -12.05 -2.24 4.05
C SER A 46 -12.67 -3.21 5.04
N GLU A 47 -13.85 -2.91 5.59
CA GLU A 47 -14.53 -3.78 6.55
C GLU A 47 -14.86 -5.16 5.95
N SER A 48 -15.35 -5.18 4.71
CA SER A 48 -15.62 -6.42 3.99
C SER A 48 -14.35 -7.21 3.67
N ARG A 49 -13.24 -6.51 3.39
CA ARG A 49 -11.93 -7.15 3.18
C ARG A 49 -11.34 -7.74 4.46
N GLU A 50 -11.51 -7.07 5.60
CA GLU A 50 -11.03 -7.57 6.89
C GLU A 50 -11.73 -8.89 7.26
N LYS A 51 -13.07 -8.95 7.13
CA LYS A 51 -13.85 -10.18 7.28
C LYS A 51 -13.40 -11.30 6.33
N SER A 52 -13.08 -10.97 5.08
CA SER A 52 -12.54 -11.95 4.13
C SER A 52 -11.14 -12.43 4.50
N THR A 53 -10.32 -11.57 5.10
CA THR A 53 -8.94 -11.88 5.48
C THR A 53 -8.88 -12.73 6.74
N SER A 54 -9.71 -12.45 7.74
CA SER A 54 -9.87 -13.28 8.94
C SER A 54 -10.38 -14.68 8.61
N ARG A 55 -11.40 -14.81 7.74
CA ARG A 55 -11.87 -16.10 7.23
C ARG A 55 -10.76 -16.90 6.55
N ARG A 56 -9.98 -16.24 5.69
CA ARG A 56 -8.85 -16.88 5.00
C ARG A 56 -7.77 -17.35 5.97
N LYS A 57 -7.50 -16.59 7.03
CA LYS A 57 -6.54 -16.97 8.08
C LYS A 57 -6.98 -18.25 8.80
N HIS A 58 -8.24 -18.32 9.23
CA HIS A 58 -8.81 -19.52 9.85
C HIS A 58 -8.77 -20.73 8.91
N LEU A 59 -9.13 -20.56 7.63
CA LEU A 59 -9.04 -21.64 6.64
C LEU A 59 -7.60 -22.12 6.42
N ASN A 60 -6.63 -21.22 6.37
CA ASN A 60 -5.22 -21.60 6.27
C ASN A 60 -4.76 -22.41 7.49
N GLN A 61 -5.10 -21.96 8.71
CA GLN A 61 -4.79 -22.69 9.94
C GLN A 61 -5.45 -24.08 9.97
N PHE A 62 -6.68 -24.20 9.45
CA PHE A 62 -7.35 -25.48 9.28
C PHE A 62 -6.60 -26.39 8.30
N HIS A 63 -6.13 -25.88 7.16
CA HIS A 63 -5.37 -26.68 6.20
C HIS A 63 -3.99 -27.09 6.72
N GLU A 64 -3.31 -26.21 7.45
CA GLU A 64 -2.04 -26.52 8.10
C GLU A 64 -2.20 -27.63 9.15
N SER A 65 -3.20 -27.51 10.02
CA SER A 65 -3.51 -28.55 11.02
C SER A 65 -3.98 -29.85 10.39
N LYS A 66 -4.72 -29.80 9.27
CA LYS A 66 -5.06 -30.99 8.50
C LYS A 66 -3.82 -31.67 7.94
N LYS A 67 -2.89 -30.91 7.36
CA LYS A 67 -1.65 -31.45 6.80
C LYS A 67 -0.80 -32.15 7.87
N THR A 68 -0.66 -31.55 9.05
CA THR A 68 0.08 -32.16 10.16
C THR A 68 -0.65 -33.36 10.76
N ALA A 69 -1.99 -33.35 10.79
CA ALA A 69 -2.77 -34.52 11.19
C ALA A 69 -2.58 -35.68 10.19
N ASP A 70 -2.60 -35.41 8.89
CA ASP A 70 -2.43 -36.44 7.85
C ASP A 70 -1.01 -37.06 7.89
N THR A 71 0.03 -36.28 8.19
CA THR A 71 1.39 -36.82 8.36
C THR A 71 1.49 -37.70 9.60
N ALA A 72 0.98 -37.24 10.75
CA ALA A 72 0.98 -38.02 11.98
C ALA A 72 0.15 -39.32 11.86
N LYS A 73 -0.96 -39.26 11.12
CA LYS A 73 -1.77 -40.44 10.80
C LYS A 73 -0.99 -41.46 9.98
N LYS A 74 -0.27 -41.02 8.94
CA LYS A 74 0.55 -41.91 8.10
C LYS A 74 1.64 -42.60 8.92
N GLU A 75 2.36 -41.85 9.75
CA GLU A 75 3.39 -42.40 10.62
C GLU A 75 2.82 -43.41 11.61
N ARG A 76 1.70 -43.09 12.25
CA ARG A 76 0.97 -44.01 13.13
C ARG A 76 0.56 -45.29 12.40
N ASP A 77 -0.01 -45.17 11.20
CA ASP A 77 -0.52 -46.30 10.43
C ASP A 77 0.62 -47.19 9.90
N GLU A 78 1.76 -46.60 9.54
CA GLU A 78 2.99 -47.32 9.17
C GLU A 78 3.55 -48.12 10.35
N ILE A 79 3.65 -47.49 11.53
CA ILE A 79 4.12 -48.16 12.75
C ILE A 79 3.14 -49.26 13.18
N ASN A 80 1.83 -49.02 13.10
CA ASN A 80 0.81 -50.01 13.43
C ASN A 80 0.82 -51.22 12.48
N ARG A 81 1.21 -51.01 11.22
CA ARG A 81 1.40 -52.11 10.27
C ARG A 81 2.61 -52.99 10.63
N ALA A 82 3.70 -52.37 11.12
CA ALA A 82 4.90 -53.09 11.53
C ALA A 82 4.75 -53.77 12.91
N VAL A 83 4.17 -53.06 13.89
CA VAL A 83 3.94 -53.53 15.26
C VAL A 83 2.47 -53.33 15.63
N PRO A 84 1.62 -54.33 15.37
CA PRO A 84 0.18 -54.24 15.65
C PRO A 84 -0.18 -54.09 17.14
N PRO A 85 0.41 -54.88 18.09
CA PRO A 85 0.02 -54.83 19.49
C PRO A 85 0.28 -53.46 20.14
N PRO A 86 -0.57 -53.01 21.09
CA PRO A 86 -0.33 -51.80 21.85
C PRO A 86 0.84 -51.95 22.82
N VAL A 87 1.41 -50.83 23.26
CA VAL A 87 2.59 -50.78 24.14
C VAL A 87 2.35 -51.57 25.44
N SER A 88 1.17 -51.45 26.05
CA SER A 88 0.83 -52.13 27.31
C SER A 88 0.96 -53.66 27.21
N VAL A 89 0.46 -54.25 26.12
CA VAL A 89 0.54 -55.70 25.89
C VAL A 89 1.98 -56.15 25.64
N LEU A 90 2.77 -55.34 24.93
CA LEU A 90 4.19 -55.63 24.70
C LEU A 90 5.00 -55.54 25.99
N GLU A 91 4.70 -54.57 26.86
CA GLU A 91 5.34 -54.43 28.19
C GLU A 91 5.00 -55.63 29.10
N ASP A 92 3.76 -56.13 29.06
CA ASP A 92 3.37 -57.35 29.77
C ASP A 92 4.13 -58.58 29.25
N TRP A 93 4.28 -58.71 27.92
CA TRP A 93 5.03 -59.81 27.31
C TRP A 93 6.52 -59.73 27.59
N SER A 94 7.10 -58.53 27.55
CA SER A 94 8.50 -58.28 27.91
C SER A 94 8.74 -58.65 29.37
N SER A 95 7.87 -58.21 30.27
CA SER A 95 7.94 -58.54 31.71
C SER A 95 7.85 -60.05 31.96
N LYS A 96 6.95 -60.75 31.26
CA LYS A 96 6.86 -62.22 31.34
C LYS A 96 8.10 -62.91 30.78
N SER A 97 8.68 -62.39 29.70
CA SER A 97 9.91 -62.92 29.10
C SER A 97 11.11 -62.72 30.02
N LEU A 98 11.21 -61.55 30.66
CA LEU A 98 12.26 -61.25 31.62
C LEU A 98 12.18 -62.17 32.85
N LYS A 99 10.97 -62.41 33.38
CA LYS A 99 10.77 -63.36 34.48
C LYS A 99 11.23 -64.78 34.14
N LYS A 100 11.02 -65.23 32.91
CA LYS A 100 11.51 -66.53 32.43
C LYS A 100 13.03 -66.59 32.35
N LEU A 101 13.66 -65.52 31.87
CA LEU A 101 15.12 -65.42 31.78
C LEU A 101 15.80 -65.29 33.15
N GLN A 102 15.13 -64.66 34.13
CA GLN A 102 15.64 -64.50 35.49
C GLN A 102 15.34 -65.71 36.40
N GLY A 103 14.33 -66.50 36.07
CA GLY A 103 13.93 -67.67 36.85
C GLY A 103 14.88 -68.84 36.60
N VAL A 104 15.78 -69.10 37.54
CA VAL A 104 16.50 -70.38 37.58
C VAL A 104 15.61 -71.37 38.32
N ASP A 105 15.06 -72.34 37.60
CA ASP A 105 14.34 -73.45 38.23
C ASP A 105 15.34 -74.33 39.00
N ASN A 106 15.01 -74.69 40.23
CA ASN A 106 15.85 -75.57 41.08
C ASN A 106 15.93 -77.03 40.57
N ASP A 107 15.14 -77.37 39.55
CA ASP A 107 15.10 -78.69 38.95
C ASP A 107 16.01 -78.74 37.71
N LEU A 108 17.01 -79.62 37.72
CA LEU A 108 17.96 -79.79 36.60
C LEU A 108 17.27 -80.24 35.31
N THR A 109 16.09 -80.86 35.39
CA THR A 109 15.36 -81.32 34.20
C THR A 109 14.65 -80.17 33.47
N THR A 110 14.41 -79.05 34.16
CA THR A 110 13.79 -77.85 33.61
C THR A 110 14.80 -76.81 33.15
N MET A 111 16.10 -77.02 33.40
CA MET A 111 17.15 -76.07 33.02
C MET A 111 17.12 -75.85 31.50
N PRO A 112 17.00 -74.60 31.03
CA PRO A 112 16.97 -74.31 29.60
C PRO A 112 18.34 -74.62 28.98
N THR A 113 18.33 -75.19 27.78
CA THR A 113 19.56 -75.37 27.01
C THR A 113 20.05 -74.01 26.51
N LEU A 114 21.36 -73.88 26.25
CA LEU A 114 21.95 -72.65 25.68
C LEU A 114 21.19 -72.15 24.44
N SER A 115 20.79 -73.07 23.56
CA SER A 115 20.01 -72.72 22.35
C SER A 115 18.63 -72.13 22.67
N ARG A 116 18.01 -72.57 23.76
CA ARG A 116 16.72 -72.06 24.23
C ARG A 116 16.89 -70.70 24.89
N GLU A 117 17.92 -70.53 25.72
CA GLU A 117 18.25 -69.24 26.32
C GLU A 117 18.49 -68.17 25.24
N ILE A 118 19.30 -68.48 24.22
CA ILE A 118 19.55 -67.55 23.10
C ILE A 118 18.25 -67.11 22.43
N ARG A 119 17.30 -68.04 22.20
CA ARG A 119 15.99 -67.70 21.62
C ARG A 119 15.15 -66.82 22.55
N GLU A 120 15.16 -67.11 23.86
CA GLU A 120 14.40 -66.34 24.85
C GLU A 120 14.97 -64.93 25.03
N PHE A 121 16.30 -64.78 25.01
CA PHE A 121 16.99 -63.49 24.98
C PHE A 121 16.70 -62.72 23.68
N SER A 122 16.80 -63.37 22.51
CA SER A 122 16.46 -62.74 21.22
C SER A 122 15.05 -62.17 21.24
N ARG A 123 14.08 -62.98 21.69
CA ARG A 123 12.68 -62.58 21.80
C ARG A 123 12.48 -61.42 22.78
N TYR A 124 13.20 -61.39 23.90
CA TYR A 124 13.12 -60.27 24.84
C TYR A 124 13.64 -58.96 24.23
N PHE A 125 14.77 -59.00 23.51
CA PHE A 125 15.29 -57.82 22.83
C PHE A 125 14.41 -57.36 21.67
N GLU A 126 13.80 -58.29 20.91
CA GLU A 126 12.79 -57.98 19.88
C GLU A 126 11.58 -57.26 20.50
N LEU A 127 11.09 -57.72 21.65
CA LEU A 127 9.99 -57.07 22.36
C LEU A 127 10.37 -55.66 22.81
N ASN A 128 11.57 -55.46 23.34
CA ASN A 128 12.04 -54.13 23.74
C ASN A 128 12.15 -53.18 22.54
N ALA A 129 12.71 -53.66 21.42
CA ALA A 129 12.78 -52.88 20.18
C ALA A 129 11.37 -52.55 19.65
N ALA A 130 10.43 -53.50 19.69
CA ALA A 130 9.05 -53.27 19.30
C ALA A 130 8.34 -52.25 20.20
N ILE A 131 8.59 -52.28 21.51
CA ILE A 131 8.07 -51.28 22.48
C ILE A 131 8.56 -49.88 22.12
N GLU A 132 9.84 -49.71 21.84
CA GLU A 132 10.41 -48.40 21.48
C GLU A 132 9.81 -47.84 20.18
N ILE A 133 9.66 -48.68 19.16
CA ILE A 133 9.02 -48.29 17.90
C ILE A 133 7.54 -47.95 18.13
N LYS A 134 6.81 -48.78 18.89
CA LYS A 134 5.39 -48.57 19.16
C LYS A 134 5.13 -47.31 19.98
N LYS A 135 6.01 -46.96 20.92
CA LYS A 135 5.95 -45.69 21.68
C LYS A 135 5.96 -44.46 20.76
N LYS A 136 6.74 -44.49 19.67
CA LYS A 136 6.71 -43.43 18.64
C LYS A 136 5.35 -43.36 17.94
N GLY A 137 4.75 -44.50 17.64
CA GLY A 137 3.41 -44.58 17.05
C GLY A 137 2.31 -44.03 17.95
N GLU A 138 2.38 -44.28 19.26
CA GLU A 138 1.47 -43.69 20.25
C GLU A 138 1.64 -42.16 20.33
N ILE A 139 2.87 -41.65 20.30
CA ILE A 139 3.12 -40.21 20.25
C ILE A 139 2.48 -39.60 19.00
N ALA A 140 2.72 -40.19 17.82
CA ALA A 140 2.07 -39.75 16.58
C ALA A 140 0.54 -39.80 16.66
N HIS A 141 -0.03 -40.80 17.35
CA HIS A 141 -1.46 -40.85 17.62
C HIS A 141 -1.96 -39.68 18.49
N THR A 142 -1.25 -39.36 19.59
CA THR A 142 -1.61 -38.21 20.44
C THR A 142 -1.53 -36.89 19.68
N GLU A 143 -0.54 -36.72 18.81
CA GLU A 143 -0.41 -35.52 17.97
C GLU A 143 -1.55 -35.41 16.96
N TYR A 144 -1.91 -36.52 16.32
CA TYR A 144 -3.07 -36.59 15.42
C TYR A 144 -4.36 -36.17 16.13
N VAL A 145 -4.63 -36.73 17.32
CA VAL A 145 -5.83 -36.39 18.11
C VAL A 145 -5.82 -34.90 18.49
N ARG A 146 -4.66 -34.37 18.90
CA ARG A 146 -4.50 -32.95 19.21
C ARG A 146 -4.80 -32.06 18.00
N ASN A 147 -4.29 -32.40 16.82
CA ASN A 147 -4.53 -31.61 15.61
C ASN A 147 -5.99 -31.69 15.16
N ILE A 148 -6.68 -32.82 15.34
CA ILE A 148 -8.13 -32.90 15.09
C ILE A 148 -8.91 -31.98 16.03
N ARG A 149 -8.55 -31.93 17.32
CA ARG A 149 -9.20 -31.01 18.27
C ARG A 149 -9.03 -29.56 17.83
N LYS A 150 -7.80 -29.16 17.47
CA LYS A 150 -7.54 -27.82 16.92
C LYS A 150 -8.33 -27.53 15.64
N MET A 151 -8.46 -28.52 14.74
CA MET A 151 -9.27 -28.37 13.53
C MET A 151 -10.75 -28.10 13.85
N LYS A 152 -11.29 -28.78 14.87
CA LYS A 152 -12.66 -28.53 15.34
C LYS A 152 -12.79 -27.13 15.93
N GLU A 153 -11.88 -26.75 16.83
CA GLU A 153 -11.86 -25.41 17.43
C GLU A 153 -11.80 -24.30 16.36
N VAL A 154 -10.93 -24.44 15.35
CA VAL A 154 -10.83 -23.48 14.24
C VAL A 154 -12.12 -23.43 13.40
N MET A 155 -12.82 -24.55 13.25
CA MET A 155 -14.10 -24.59 12.54
C MET A 155 -15.21 -23.93 13.36
N ASP A 156 -15.25 -24.17 14.67
CA ASP A 156 -16.21 -23.56 15.58
C ASP A 156 -16.01 -22.03 15.64
N THR A 157 -14.76 -21.55 15.73
CA THR A 157 -14.46 -20.11 15.68
C THR A 157 -14.80 -19.50 14.32
N LEU A 158 -14.52 -20.21 13.22
CA LEU A 158 -14.87 -19.76 11.88
C LEU A 158 -16.39 -19.64 11.68
N GLU A 159 -17.16 -20.57 12.24
CA GLU A 159 -18.63 -20.54 12.18
C GLU A 159 -19.21 -19.41 13.05
N ALA A 160 -18.63 -19.14 14.22
CA ALA A 160 -19.02 -18.04 15.10
C ALA A 160 -18.70 -16.65 14.50
N GLU A 161 -17.50 -16.47 13.93
CA GLU A 161 -17.06 -15.17 13.38
C GLU A 161 -17.63 -14.91 11.97
N HIS A 162 -17.85 -15.97 11.17
CA HIS A 162 -18.23 -15.87 9.77
C HIS A 162 -19.32 -16.88 9.41
N PRO A 163 -20.57 -16.67 9.90
CA PRO A 163 -21.67 -17.56 9.62
C PRO A 163 -21.89 -17.70 8.11
N ARG A 164 -22.14 -18.93 7.64
CA ARG A 164 -22.21 -19.27 6.21
C ARG A 164 -23.22 -18.41 5.42
N LYS A 165 -24.26 -17.89 6.09
CA LYS A 165 -25.30 -17.04 5.49
C LYS A 165 -24.80 -15.65 5.06
N GLU A 166 -23.71 -15.13 5.63
CA GLU A 166 -23.17 -13.81 5.26
C GLU A 166 -22.17 -13.86 4.08
N VAL A 167 -21.68 -15.06 3.72
CA VAL A 167 -20.54 -15.25 2.81
C VAL A 167 -20.98 -15.82 1.46
N ASP A 168 -22.27 -15.82 1.15
CA ASP A 168 -22.76 -16.15 -0.18
C ASP A 168 -22.18 -15.18 -1.21
N GLU A 169 -21.87 -15.73 -2.39
CA GLU A 169 -20.99 -15.28 -3.50
C GLU A 169 -21.07 -13.80 -3.95
N LYS A 170 -22.01 -13.02 -3.42
CA LYS A 170 -22.20 -11.60 -3.68
C LYS A 170 -21.06 -10.74 -3.12
N ALA A 171 -20.47 -11.05 -1.96
CA ALA A 171 -19.46 -10.17 -1.36
C ALA A 171 -18.19 -9.98 -2.21
N GLY A 172 -17.64 -11.05 -2.80
CA GLY A 172 -16.41 -10.94 -3.63
C GLY A 172 -16.64 -10.27 -4.99
N SER A 173 -17.83 -10.42 -5.56
CA SER A 173 -18.29 -9.74 -6.78
C SER A 173 -18.49 -8.24 -6.51
N VAL A 174 -19.20 -7.93 -5.42
CA VAL A 174 -19.55 -6.57 -4.98
C VAL A 174 -18.30 -5.76 -4.63
N ILE A 175 -17.31 -6.33 -3.94
CA ILE A 175 -16.04 -5.62 -3.65
C ILE A 175 -15.28 -5.29 -4.95
N LYS A 176 -15.29 -6.19 -5.95
CA LYS A 176 -14.63 -5.94 -7.24
C LYS A 176 -15.35 -4.85 -8.05
N THR A 177 -16.67 -4.76 -7.97
CA THR A 177 -17.45 -3.70 -8.62
C THR A 177 -17.26 -2.36 -7.90
N GLU A 178 -17.31 -2.33 -6.57
CA GLU A 178 -17.03 -1.15 -5.73
C GLU A 178 -15.62 -0.60 -5.98
N MET A 179 -14.60 -1.45 -6.08
CA MET A 179 -13.23 -1.00 -6.40
C MET A 179 -13.05 -0.51 -7.84
N LYS A 180 -13.91 -0.94 -8.78
CA LYS A 180 -13.95 -0.36 -10.14
C LYS A 180 -14.61 1.01 -10.12
N GLU A 181 -15.66 1.19 -9.32
CA GLU A 181 -16.34 2.46 -9.12
C GLU A 181 -15.45 3.49 -8.42
N ILE A 182 -14.76 3.10 -7.34
CA ILE A 182 -13.74 3.92 -6.68
C ILE A 182 -12.68 4.40 -7.69
N ARG A 183 -12.25 3.53 -8.61
CA ARG A 183 -11.28 3.90 -9.66
C ARG A 183 -11.86 4.87 -10.68
N LYS A 184 -13.13 4.73 -11.08
CA LYS A 184 -13.81 5.67 -11.98
C LYS A 184 -13.93 7.06 -11.34
N VAL A 185 -14.35 7.12 -10.07
CA VAL A 185 -14.47 8.38 -9.32
C VAL A 185 -13.09 9.01 -9.07
N SER A 186 -12.07 8.21 -8.74
CA SER A 186 -10.70 8.71 -8.58
C SER A 186 -10.15 9.33 -9.87
N LYS A 187 -10.42 8.73 -11.04
CA LYS A 187 -10.07 9.32 -12.35
C LYS A 187 -10.83 10.62 -12.63
N ARG A 188 -12.09 10.75 -12.16
CA ARG A 188 -12.87 11.99 -12.26
C ARG A 188 -12.26 13.09 -11.40
N ILE A 189 -11.84 12.78 -10.18
CA ILE A 189 -11.11 13.70 -9.28
C ILE A 189 -9.82 14.19 -9.95
N GLU A 190 -9.04 13.30 -10.56
CA GLU A 190 -7.80 13.68 -11.26
C GLU A 190 -8.06 14.63 -12.45
N LYS A 191 -9.20 14.48 -13.15
CA LYS A 191 -9.61 15.41 -14.21
C LYS A 191 -9.99 16.77 -13.64
N LEU A 192 -10.76 16.80 -12.54
CA LEU A 192 -11.13 18.04 -11.85
C LEU A 192 -9.89 18.78 -11.32
N ASP A 193 -8.90 18.07 -10.78
CA ASP A 193 -7.63 18.65 -10.32
C ASP A 193 -6.91 19.38 -11.48
N LYS A 194 -6.82 18.74 -12.65
CA LYS A 194 -6.23 19.35 -13.85
C LYS A 194 -7.02 20.58 -14.33
N GLU A 195 -8.35 20.57 -14.22
CA GLU A 195 -9.19 21.72 -14.59
C GLU A 195 -9.04 22.88 -13.60
N ILE A 196 -9.00 22.60 -12.30
CA ILE A 196 -8.75 23.58 -11.25
C ILE A 196 -7.38 24.25 -11.43
N ASP A 197 -6.35 23.47 -11.76
CA ASP A 197 -5.00 23.98 -11.99
C ASP A 197 -4.93 24.88 -13.22
N LYS A 198 -5.58 24.49 -14.33
CA LYS A 198 -5.69 25.31 -15.55
C LYS A 198 -6.40 26.64 -15.29
N ILE A 199 -7.54 26.60 -14.61
CA ILE A 199 -8.25 27.85 -14.22
C ILE A 199 -7.35 28.69 -13.30
N GLY A 200 -6.57 28.05 -12.43
CA GLY A 200 -5.58 28.70 -11.59
C GLY A 200 -4.48 29.43 -12.38
N THR A 201 -3.99 28.85 -13.49
CA THR A 201 -3.02 29.52 -14.37
C THR A 201 -3.67 30.63 -15.18
N ASP A 202 -4.86 30.40 -15.72
CA ASP A 202 -5.60 31.38 -16.54
C ASP A 202 -5.93 32.64 -15.73
N VAL A 203 -6.38 32.48 -14.48
CA VAL A 203 -6.63 33.60 -13.56
C VAL A 203 -5.34 34.38 -13.29
N LYS A 204 -4.19 33.71 -13.10
CA LYS A 204 -2.91 34.40 -12.88
C LYS A 204 -2.50 35.22 -14.10
N ASP A 205 -2.68 34.68 -15.29
CA ASP A 205 -2.28 35.36 -16.53
C ASP A 205 -3.24 36.51 -16.88
N LEU A 206 -4.54 36.36 -16.62
CA LEU A 206 -5.49 37.47 -16.73
C LEU A 206 -5.21 38.59 -15.72
N ILE A 207 -4.78 38.27 -14.49
CA ILE A 207 -4.36 39.28 -13.50
C ILE A 207 -3.12 40.05 -14.01
N LYS A 208 -2.14 39.37 -14.62
CA LYS A 208 -0.97 40.05 -15.21
C LYS A 208 -1.38 40.98 -16.35
N LYS A 209 -2.20 40.49 -17.29
CA LYS A 209 -2.72 41.28 -18.41
C LYS A 209 -3.53 42.49 -17.93
N SER A 210 -4.37 42.31 -16.91
CA SER A 210 -5.13 43.40 -16.27
C SER A 210 -4.19 44.46 -15.69
N ARG A 211 -3.11 44.05 -15.00
CA ARG A 211 -2.11 45.00 -14.46
C ARG A 211 -1.36 45.73 -15.57
N GLU A 212 -0.95 45.02 -16.62
CA GLU A 212 -0.27 45.61 -17.78
C GLU A 212 -1.16 46.64 -18.49
N ILE A 213 -2.44 46.32 -18.73
CA ILE A 213 -3.41 47.23 -19.36
C ILE A 213 -3.68 48.44 -18.45
N LYS A 214 -3.85 48.24 -17.14
CA LYS A 214 -4.01 49.35 -16.18
C LYS A 214 -2.78 50.26 -16.13
N ASP A 215 -1.58 49.67 -16.19
CA ASP A 215 -0.33 50.43 -16.24
C ASP A 215 -0.20 51.20 -17.56
N GLN A 216 -0.57 50.61 -18.69
CA GLN A 216 -0.61 51.28 -20.00
C GLN A 216 -1.63 52.42 -20.03
N ILE A 217 -2.83 52.24 -19.47
CA ILE A 217 -3.84 53.30 -19.36
C ILE A 217 -3.33 54.45 -18.50
N LYS A 218 -2.66 54.16 -17.37
CA LYS A 218 -2.05 55.20 -16.52
C LYS A 218 -0.96 55.97 -17.26
N ILE A 219 -0.12 55.27 -18.01
CA ILE A 219 0.94 55.88 -18.84
C ILE A 219 0.34 56.75 -19.94
N ASN A 220 -0.67 56.27 -20.66
CA ASN A 220 -1.32 57.03 -21.74
C ASN A 220 -2.05 58.26 -21.20
N ASN A 221 -2.78 58.14 -20.08
CA ASN A 221 -3.41 59.29 -19.42
C ASN A 221 -2.39 60.33 -18.95
N ALA A 222 -1.22 59.90 -18.45
CA ALA A 222 -0.12 60.80 -18.09
C ALA A 222 0.49 61.46 -19.34
N LYS A 223 0.66 60.73 -20.45
CA LYS A 223 1.09 61.29 -21.74
C LYS A 223 0.11 62.34 -22.24
N ASP A 224 -1.19 62.05 -22.26
CA ASP A 224 -2.23 62.97 -22.75
C ASP A 224 -2.27 64.27 -21.95
N ARG A 225 -2.10 64.19 -20.62
CA ARG A 225 -2.02 65.37 -19.72
C ARG A 225 -0.76 66.20 -19.93
N VAL A 226 0.37 65.56 -20.19
CA VAL A 226 1.64 66.24 -20.52
C VAL A 226 1.54 66.92 -21.89
N MET A 227 0.91 66.25 -22.87
CA MET A 227 0.70 66.78 -24.22
C MET A 227 -0.34 67.91 -24.30
N SER A 228 -1.37 67.90 -23.44
CA SER A 228 -2.39 68.95 -23.41
C SER A 228 -1.86 70.28 -22.82
N GLY A 229 -0.70 70.28 -22.17
CA GLY A 229 0.05 71.49 -21.80
C GLY A 229 -0.59 72.36 -20.71
N THR A 230 -1.71 71.94 -20.10
CA THR A 230 -2.49 72.78 -19.19
C THR A 230 -1.97 72.79 -17.75
N THR A 231 -1.49 71.65 -17.22
CA THR A 231 -0.86 71.53 -15.89
C THR A 231 -0.04 70.25 -15.79
N ILE A 232 1.29 70.37 -15.78
CA ILE A 232 2.22 69.24 -15.71
C ILE A 232 2.55 68.93 -14.24
N ALA A 233 2.14 67.77 -13.73
CA ALA A 233 2.49 67.31 -12.38
C ALA A 233 3.82 66.54 -12.38
N ALA A 234 4.65 66.73 -11.34
CA ALA A 234 5.94 66.04 -11.21
C ALA A 234 5.80 64.51 -11.15
N ASP A 235 4.70 64.01 -10.59
CA ASP A 235 4.39 62.58 -10.48
C ASP A 235 4.13 61.94 -11.86
N ASP A 236 3.50 62.67 -12.79
CA ASP A 236 3.22 62.18 -14.15
C ASP A 236 4.52 62.08 -14.97
N ILE A 237 5.46 63.02 -14.79
CA ILE A 237 6.80 62.96 -15.40
C ILE A 237 7.61 61.80 -14.81
N ALA A 238 7.59 61.63 -13.48
CA ALA A 238 8.29 60.54 -12.80
C ALA A 238 7.78 59.17 -13.28
N LEU A 239 6.47 59.01 -13.45
CA LEU A 239 5.86 57.78 -13.96
C LEU A 239 6.32 57.45 -15.39
N LEU A 240 6.42 58.45 -16.27
CA LEU A 240 6.89 58.27 -17.65
C LEU A 240 8.37 57.89 -17.72
N LEU A 241 9.20 58.47 -16.84
CA LEU A 241 10.63 58.16 -16.73
C LEU A 241 10.89 56.78 -16.12
N GLU A 242 10.17 56.41 -15.07
CA GLU A 242 10.35 55.13 -14.36
C GLU A 242 9.86 53.93 -15.17
N LYS A 243 8.69 54.05 -15.83
CA LYS A 243 8.09 52.96 -16.63
C LYS A 243 8.48 52.97 -18.11
N GLY A 244 9.35 53.88 -18.53
CA GLY A 244 10.02 53.84 -19.84
C GLY A 244 9.18 54.28 -21.03
N GLY A 245 8.37 55.33 -20.89
CA GLY A 245 7.76 55.98 -22.05
C GLY A 245 8.84 56.72 -22.85
N GLU A 246 8.98 56.42 -24.14
CA GLU A 246 9.93 57.14 -25.00
C GLU A 246 9.48 58.61 -25.12
N LEU A 247 10.24 59.52 -24.49
CA LEU A 247 9.99 60.97 -24.54
C LEU A 247 10.01 61.52 -25.98
N GLY A 248 10.58 60.78 -26.94
CA GLY A 248 10.59 61.12 -28.36
C GLY A 248 9.20 61.14 -28.99
N ASP A 249 8.28 60.29 -28.53
CA ASP A 249 6.89 60.26 -29.03
C ASP A 249 6.10 61.53 -28.70
N LEU A 250 6.52 62.28 -27.68
CA LEU A 250 5.89 63.55 -27.27
C LEU A 250 6.22 64.71 -28.22
N THR A 251 7.22 64.54 -29.09
CA THR A 251 7.71 65.60 -30.00
C THR A 251 7.21 65.46 -31.43
N GLY A 252 6.39 64.44 -31.75
CA GLY A 252 5.80 64.25 -33.08
C GLY A 252 6.81 63.91 -34.18
N ILE A 253 8.06 63.59 -33.85
CA ILE A 253 9.08 63.17 -34.80
C ILE A 253 9.15 61.64 -34.79
N ALA A 254 8.62 61.00 -35.84
CA ALA A 254 8.74 59.55 -36.01
C ALA A 254 10.22 59.14 -36.00
N PRO A 255 10.67 58.26 -35.08
CA PRO A 255 12.05 57.84 -35.06
C PRO A 255 12.28 56.78 -36.13
N GLY A 256 13.22 57.05 -37.04
CA GLY A 256 13.73 56.07 -37.99
C GLY A 256 14.31 54.85 -37.27
N ASN A 257 13.98 53.66 -37.81
CA ASN A 257 14.50 52.35 -37.40
C ASN A 257 15.96 52.40 -36.97
N LYS A 258 16.20 52.35 -35.66
CA LYS A 258 17.48 51.94 -35.10
C LYS A 258 17.24 50.69 -34.27
N SER A 259 17.75 49.58 -34.81
CA SER A 259 17.84 48.28 -34.18
C SER A 259 18.26 48.40 -32.71
N LYS A 260 17.33 48.12 -31.79
CA LYS A 260 17.66 47.91 -30.38
C LYS A 260 18.52 46.65 -30.29
N SER A 261 19.78 46.85 -29.92
CA SER A 261 20.70 45.79 -29.55
C SER A 261 20.05 44.92 -28.47
N SER A 262 20.04 43.61 -28.72
CA SER A 262 19.60 42.62 -27.75
C SER A 262 20.51 42.70 -26.52
N ARG A 263 20.01 43.29 -25.42
CA ARG A 263 20.60 43.03 -24.10
C ARG A 263 20.44 41.54 -23.83
N SER A 264 21.53 40.80 -23.96
CA SER A 264 21.60 39.40 -23.58
C SER A 264 21.24 39.29 -22.11
N ASN A 265 20.08 38.69 -21.82
CA ASN A 265 19.74 38.22 -20.49
C ASN A 265 20.84 37.27 -20.04
N GLN A 266 21.71 37.70 -19.13
CA GLN A 266 22.57 36.77 -18.41
C GLN A 266 21.66 35.85 -17.61
N SER A 267 21.46 34.64 -18.14
CA SER A 267 20.79 33.56 -17.43
C SER A 267 21.60 33.27 -16.17
N LYS A 268 21.09 33.66 -15.00
CA LYS A 268 21.63 33.19 -13.72
C LYS A 268 21.65 31.66 -13.77
N GLN A 269 22.83 31.06 -13.64
CA GLN A 269 22.98 29.61 -13.57
C GLN A 269 22.08 29.08 -12.45
N LYS A 270 21.16 28.15 -12.79
CA LYS A 270 20.38 27.41 -11.82
C LYS A 270 21.35 26.64 -10.92
N SER A 271 21.37 26.97 -9.63
CA SER A 271 22.03 26.12 -8.64
C SER A 271 21.39 24.72 -8.71
N ARG A 272 22.22 23.69 -8.84
CA ARG A 272 21.77 22.30 -8.77
C ARG A 272 21.19 22.08 -7.38
N LYS A 273 19.90 21.75 -7.28
CA LYS A 273 19.31 21.20 -6.05
C LYS A 273 20.03 19.87 -5.79
N ILE A 274 20.90 19.85 -4.79
CA ILE A 274 21.39 18.61 -4.18
C ILE A 274 20.18 17.97 -3.51
N GLY A 275 19.68 16.89 -4.12
CA GLY A 275 18.67 16.06 -3.48
C GLY A 275 19.26 15.43 -2.23
N VAL A 276 18.49 15.40 -1.14
CA VAL A 276 18.81 14.61 0.05
C VAL A 276 18.87 13.16 -0.38
N ALA A 277 20.09 12.61 -0.50
CA ALA A 277 20.28 11.19 -0.67
C ALA A 277 19.72 10.51 0.59
N ARG A 278 18.54 9.89 0.46
CA ARG A 278 18.04 8.91 1.43
C ARG A 278 18.84 7.61 1.28
N GLY A 279 20.14 7.69 1.52
CA GLY A 279 21.04 6.56 1.69
C GLY A 279 21.42 6.51 3.15
N GLY A 280 20.75 5.66 3.93
CA GLY A 280 21.13 5.40 5.31
C GLY A 280 22.60 4.95 5.41
N PRO A 281 23.21 5.05 6.60
CA PRO A 281 24.61 4.70 6.79
C PRO A 281 24.88 3.27 6.30
N ARG A 282 25.86 3.11 5.40
CA ARG A 282 26.40 1.79 5.05
C ARG A 282 26.87 1.14 6.35
N LYS A 283 26.25 0.02 6.73
CA LYS A 283 26.75 -0.83 7.81
C LYS A 283 28.14 -1.31 7.43
N THR A 284 29.17 -0.67 7.98
CA THR A 284 30.52 -1.23 7.97
C THR A 284 30.49 -2.49 8.83
N ARG A 285 31.00 -3.60 8.29
CA ARG A 285 31.25 -4.80 9.07
C ARG A 285 32.43 -4.49 9.99
N LEU A 286 32.16 -4.25 11.27
CA LEU A 286 33.20 -4.31 12.29
C LEU A 286 33.72 -5.75 12.30
N ARG A 287 35.02 -5.86 12.04
CA ARG A 287 35.84 -7.08 12.11
C ARG A 287 35.84 -7.55 13.56
N SER A 288 35.55 -8.83 13.80
CA SER A 288 35.76 -9.46 15.11
C SER A 288 37.27 -9.51 15.39
N GLU A 289 37.72 -8.82 16.43
CA GLU A 289 39.05 -9.07 16.99
C GLU A 289 39.08 -10.46 17.63
N ARG A 290 40.22 -11.12 17.45
CA ARG A 290 40.61 -12.39 18.06
C ARG A 290 41.27 -12.11 19.41
#